data_AF-A0A832J9M5-F1
#
_entry.id   AF-A0A832J9M5-F1
#
_cell.length_a   1.000
_cell.length_b   1.000
_cell.length_c   1.000
_cell.angle_alpha   90.00
_cell.angle_beta   90.00
_cell.angle_gamma   90.00
#
_symmetry.space_group_name_H-M   'P 1'
#
loop_
_entity.id
_entity.type
_entity.pdbx_description
1 polymer ?
#
loop_
_entity_poly.entity_id
_entity_poly.type
_entity_poly.pdbx_seq_one_letter_code
_entity_poly.pdbx_strand_id
1 'polypeptide(L)'
;MGRSWRLEKKEHRWEIWHGEELFTAYKFAPEQFRPWLYPVMGPSGHSVTREVSDPYPHHRSLWVGHGNVNGHEIWLEGEGQGRIRHEGFEEERVEEEGILLVARHVWLTTAGEPILQDRQAFRFFAREGKRGIDIELRLWPVQGAVRLGKTSHALLGVRVAESLSVQRGGRIQNAEG
;
A
#
# COMPACT_ATOMS: atom_id res chain seq x y z
N MET A 1 12.16 26.86 9.92
CA MET A 1 12.78 25.60 10.40
C MET A 1 12.10 24.47 9.66
N GLY A 2 12.84 23.73 8.82
CA GLY A 2 12.29 22.58 8.11
C GLY A 2 11.86 21.50 9.10
N ARG A 3 10.74 20.84 8.83
CA ARG A 3 10.31 19.66 9.61
C ARG A 3 11.24 18.50 9.23
N SER A 4 11.80 17.82 10.22
CA SER A 4 12.66 16.66 9.98
C SER A 4 11.83 15.40 9.71
N TRP A 5 12.36 14.50 8.88
CA TRP A 5 11.78 13.18 8.67
C TRP A 5 12.26 12.19 9.73
N ARG A 6 11.38 11.28 10.16
CA ARG A 6 11.73 10.22 11.10
C ARG A 6 10.99 8.92 10.77
N LEU A 7 11.73 7.82 10.80
CA LEU A 7 11.18 6.46 10.72
C LEU A 7 11.19 5.84 12.11
N GLU A 8 10.02 5.54 12.66
CA GLU A 8 9.86 4.85 13.94
C GLU A 8 9.39 3.41 13.73
N LYS A 9 10.19 2.45 14.19
CA LYS A 9 9.90 1.02 14.04
C LYS A 9 9.18 0.48 15.26
N LYS A 10 7.93 0.04 15.07
CA LYS A 10 7.16 -0.73 16.04
C LYS A 10 7.03 -2.17 15.54
N GLU A 11 6.58 -3.05 16.42
CA GLU A 11 6.27 -4.43 16.05
C GLU A 11 5.24 -4.44 14.91
N HIS A 12 5.62 -5.02 13.77
CA HIS A 12 4.80 -5.14 12.55
C HIS A 12 4.18 -3.85 12.00
N ARG A 13 4.71 -2.69 12.40
CA ARG A 13 4.21 -1.38 11.99
C ARG A 13 5.33 -0.35 12.04
N TRP A 14 5.66 0.24 10.90
CA TRP A 14 6.66 1.31 10.83
C TRP A 14 5.99 2.62 10.53
N GLU A 15 6.22 3.61 11.38
CA GLU A 15 5.61 4.93 11.30
C GLU A 15 6.57 5.91 10.64
N ILE A 16 6.03 6.66 9.68
CA ILE A 16 6.73 7.70 8.94
C ILE A 16 6.22 9.03 9.49
N TRP A 17 7.13 9.84 10.00
CA TRP A 17 6.85 11.13 10.63
C TRP A 17 7.50 12.27 9.85
N HIS A 18 6.82 13.41 9.79
CA HIS A 18 7.35 14.66 9.24
C HIS A 18 7.14 15.78 10.26
N GLY A 19 8.20 16.10 11.01
CA GLY A 19 8.11 16.88 12.24
C GLY A 19 7.41 16.08 13.34
N GLU A 20 6.45 16.70 14.02
CA GLU A 20 5.62 16.06 15.05
C GLU A 20 4.35 15.42 14.47
N GLU A 21 4.13 15.53 13.17
CA GLU A 21 2.94 15.01 12.52
C GLU A 21 3.23 13.63 11.91
N LEU A 22 2.36 12.67 12.21
CA LEU A 22 2.36 11.39 11.51
C LEU A 22 2.08 11.66 10.01
N PHE A 23 2.88 11.03 9.16
CA PHE A 23 2.67 11.04 7.72
C PHE A 23 1.87 9.82 7.29
N THR A 24 2.36 8.63 7.64
CA THR A 24 1.66 7.36 7.48
C THR A 24 2.30 6.27 8.31
N ALA A 25 1.71 5.07 8.32
CA ALA A 25 2.38 3.89 8.84
C ALA A 25 2.24 2.71 7.88
N TYR A 26 3.34 2.01 7.65
CA TYR A 26 3.39 0.77 6.91
C TYR A 26 3.12 -0.41 7.85
N LYS A 27 2.03 -1.13 7.63
CA LYS A 27 1.55 -2.24 8.46
C LYS A 27 1.78 -3.56 7.74
N PHE A 28 2.36 -4.54 8.44
CA PHE A 28 2.83 -5.79 7.84
C PHE A 28 2.78 -6.98 8.80
N ALA A 29 1.76 -7.04 9.66
CA ALA A 29 1.62 -8.15 10.59
C ALA A 29 1.43 -9.48 9.85
N PRO A 30 2.01 -10.59 10.33
CA PRO A 30 2.04 -11.87 9.62
C PRO A 30 0.65 -12.49 9.40
N GLU A 31 -0.34 -12.10 10.20
CA GLU A 31 -1.74 -12.52 10.08
C GLU A 31 -2.49 -11.78 8.97
N GLN A 32 -1.93 -10.69 8.44
CA GLN A 32 -2.55 -9.90 7.39
C GLN A 32 -2.50 -10.63 6.04
N PHE A 33 -3.53 -10.44 5.23
CA PHE A 33 -3.55 -10.93 3.84
C PHE A 33 -2.63 -10.12 2.91
N ARG A 34 -2.26 -8.89 3.29
CA ARG A 34 -1.37 -8.00 2.55
C ARG A 34 -0.89 -6.87 3.45
N PRO A 35 0.27 -6.25 3.19
CA PRO A 35 0.62 -4.98 3.80
C PRO A 35 -0.18 -3.81 3.24
N TRP A 36 -0.33 -2.76 4.04
CA TRP A 36 -0.92 -1.50 3.61
C TRP A 36 -0.34 -0.30 4.37
N LEU A 37 -0.56 0.89 3.82
CA LEU A 37 -0.25 2.17 4.44
C LEU A 37 -1.50 2.74 5.12
N TYR A 38 -1.47 2.99 6.43
CA TYR A 38 -2.55 3.67 7.15
C TYR A 38 -2.07 4.27 8.49
N PRO A 39 -2.55 5.47 8.88
CA PRO A 39 -3.38 6.40 8.10
C PRO A 39 -2.57 7.11 7.03
N VAL A 40 -3.17 7.49 5.90
CA VAL A 40 -2.49 8.44 4.98
C VAL A 40 -2.91 9.83 5.38
N MET A 41 -2.01 10.59 6.02
CA MET A 41 -2.31 11.89 6.59
C MET A 41 -2.14 13.01 5.57
N GLY A 42 -3.21 13.76 5.32
CA GLY A 42 -3.18 14.98 4.53
C GLY A 42 -2.45 16.13 5.24
N PRO A 43 -2.15 17.23 4.53
CA PRO A 43 -1.40 18.35 5.09
C PRO A 43 -2.15 19.11 6.20
N SER A 44 -3.47 18.94 6.32
CA SER A 44 -4.29 19.53 7.39
C SER A 44 -4.36 18.67 8.66
N GLY A 45 -3.57 17.60 8.76
CA GLY A 45 -3.61 16.69 9.92
C GLY A 45 -4.81 15.74 9.97
N HIS A 46 -5.59 15.62 8.88
CA HIS A 46 -6.68 14.65 8.77
C HIS A 46 -6.27 13.48 7.87
N SER A 47 -6.72 12.27 8.18
CA SER A 47 -6.53 11.12 7.28
C SER A 47 -7.36 11.30 6.02
N VAL A 48 -6.74 11.11 4.85
CA VAL A 48 -7.42 11.12 3.54
C VAL A 48 -7.87 9.72 3.11
N THR A 49 -7.50 8.69 3.88
CA THR A 49 -7.93 7.31 3.71
C THR A 49 -8.61 6.78 4.98
N ARG A 50 -9.27 5.63 4.87
CA ARG A 50 -9.82 4.87 6.01
C ARG A 50 -9.33 3.42 5.99
N GLU A 51 -9.14 2.83 7.16
CA GLU A 51 -8.56 1.48 7.28
C GLU A 51 -9.57 0.36 7.09
N VAL A 52 -10.79 0.55 7.56
CA VAL A 52 -11.88 -0.41 7.43
C VAL A 52 -13.11 0.34 6.95
N SER A 53 -13.91 -0.31 6.12
CA SER A 53 -15.16 0.26 5.64
C SER A 53 -16.15 -0.81 5.28
N ASP A 54 -17.39 -0.67 5.72
CA ASP A 54 -18.48 -1.50 5.21
C ASP A 54 -18.98 -0.98 3.86
N PRO A 55 -19.44 -1.87 2.96
CA PRO A 55 -19.48 -3.34 3.09
C PRO A 55 -18.18 -4.04 2.61
N TYR A 56 -17.06 -3.31 2.45
CA TYR A 56 -15.81 -3.82 1.87
C TYR A 56 -14.64 -3.81 2.88
N PRO A 57 -14.63 -4.70 3.88
CA PRO A 57 -13.67 -4.67 4.98
C PRO A 57 -12.22 -4.95 4.55
N HIS A 58 -12.03 -5.54 3.36
CA HIS A 58 -10.73 -5.82 2.75
C HIS A 58 -10.11 -4.60 2.01
N HIS A 59 -10.84 -3.49 1.87
CA HIS A 59 -10.30 -2.28 1.24
C HIS A 59 -9.55 -1.43 2.28
N ARG A 60 -8.29 -1.79 2.55
CA ARG A 60 -7.49 -1.20 3.63
C ARG A 60 -6.63 -0.04 3.15
N SER A 61 -7.17 1.18 3.22
CA SER A 61 -6.43 2.42 3.01
C SER A 61 -5.65 2.50 1.70
N LEU A 62 -4.33 2.28 1.67
CA LEU A 62 -3.49 2.35 0.47
C LEU A 62 -2.64 1.08 0.39
N TRP A 63 -2.81 0.26 -0.65
CA TRP A 63 -2.18 -1.05 -0.76
C TRP A 63 -1.91 -1.45 -2.20
N VAL A 64 -1.03 -2.43 -2.38
CA VAL A 64 -0.84 -3.13 -3.66
C VAL A 64 -1.54 -4.49 -3.62
N GLY A 65 -2.24 -4.84 -4.69
CA GLY A 65 -2.86 -6.14 -4.88
C GLY A 65 -3.47 -6.31 -6.27
N HIS A 66 -3.80 -7.53 -6.65
CA HIS A 66 -4.48 -7.82 -7.92
C HIS A 66 -5.41 -9.00 -7.71
N GLY A 67 -6.66 -8.89 -8.13
CA GLY A 67 -7.68 -9.91 -7.84
C GLY A 67 -7.33 -11.27 -8.42
N ASN A 68 -7.02 -11.35 -9.72
CA ASN A 68 -6.80 -12.62 -10.39
C ASN A 68 -5.33 -12.80 -10.79
N VAL A 69 -4.59 -13.64 -10.06
CA VAL A 69 -3.21 -14.00 -10.40
C VAL A 69 -3.14 -15.50 -10.65
N ASN A 70 -2.89 -15.90 -11.90
CA ASN A 70 -2.94 -17.31 -12.33
C ASN A 70 -4.26 -18.04 -11.97
N GLY A 71 -5.37 -17.31 -11.87
CA GLY A 71 -6.68 -17.86 -11.47
C GLY A 71 -6.95 -17.86 -9.97
N HIS A 72 -5.98 -17.47 -9.13
CA HIS A 72 -6.18 -17.34 -7.69
C HIS A 72 -6.69 -15.95 -7.33
N GLU A 73 -7.66 -15.89 -6.42
CA GLU A 73 -8.16 -14.65 -5.83
C GLU A 73 -7.20 -14.17 -4.74
N ILE A 74 -6.52 -13.05 -4.98
CA ILE A 74 -5.53 -12.49 -4.05
C ILE A 74 -6.04 -11.19 -3.41
N TRP A 75 -7.11 -10.55 -3.88
CA TRP A 75 -7.59 -9.25 -3.39
C TRP A 75 -8.54 -9.34 -2.20
N LEU A 76 -9.35 -10.40 -2.13
CA LEU A 76 -10.24 -10.62 -1.00
C LEU A 76 -9.47 -11.11 0.23
N GLU A 77 -10.12 -11.05 1.38
CA GLU A 77 -9.62 -11.58 2.65
C GLU A 77 -10.59 -12.64 3.16
N GLY A 78 -10.07 -13.72 3.73
CA GLY A 78 -10.87 -14.80 4.32
C GLY A 78 -10.40 -16.19 3.91
N GLU A 79 -11.20 -17.18 4.27
CA GLU A 79 -10.91 -18.58 3.93
C GLU A 79 -10.88 -18.79 2.41
N GLY A 80 -9.92 -19.61 1.96
CA GLY A 80 -9.74 -19.93 0.55
C GLY A 80 -9.23 -18.78 -0.33
N GLN A 81 -8.75 -17.67 0.26
CA GLN A 81 -8.13 -16.57 -0.49
C GLN A 81 -6.59 -16.68 -0.44
N GLY A 82 -5.94 -16.26 -1.51
CA GLY A 82 -4.49 -16.07 -1.52
C GLY A 82 -4.08 -14.78 -0.82
N ARG A 83 -2.78 -14.56 -0.65
CA ARG A 83 -2.25 -13.43 0.13
C ARG A 83 -0.93 -12.91 -0.41
N ILE A 84 -0.60 -11.68 -0.06
CA ILE A 84 0.68 -11.04 -0.32
C ILE A 84 1.42 -10.96 1.02
N ARG A 85 2.40 -11.84 1.23
CA ARG A 85 3.15 -11.90 2.48
C ARG A 85 4.37 -10.99 2.39
N HIS A 86 4.55 -10.15 3.41
CA HIS A 86 5.77 -9.36 3.57
C HIS A 86 6.96 -10.26 3.91
N GLU A 87 8.07 -10.10 3.19
CA GLU A 87 9.30 -10.89 3.37
C GLU A 87 10.43 -10.06 4.02
N GLY A 88 10.19 -8.76 4.26
CA GLY A 88 11.14 -7.85 4.89
C GLY A 88 11.42 -6.59 4.09
N PHE A 89 12.30 -5.75 4.63
CA PHE A 89 12.77 -4.53 3.99
C PHE A 89 14.15 -4.76 3.38
N GLU A 90 14.32 -4.27 2.15
CA GLU A 90 15.59 -4.28 1.44
C GLU A 90 16.39 -3.00 1.72
N GLU A 91 15.69 -1.88 1.85
CA GLU A 91 16.30 -0.58 2.05
C GLU A 91 15.37 0.32 2.87
N GLU A 92 15.98 1.13 3.70
CA GLU A 92 15.33 2.13 4.53
C GLU A 92 16.26 3.33 4.63
N ARG A 93 15.80 4.49 4.18
CA ARG A 93 16.64 5.67 4.14
C ARG A 93 15.83 6.89 4.54
N VAL A 94 16.29 7.57 5.58
CA VAL A 94 15.78 8.88 5.99
C VAL A 94 16.68 9.92 5.34
N GLU A 95 16.08 10.79 4.54
CA GLU A 95 16.75 11.87 3.81
C GLU A 95 16.19 13.22 4.30
N GLU A 96 16.85 14.32 3.91
CA GLU A 96 16.38 15.67 4.29
C GLU A 96 14.98 15.97 3.73
N GLU A 97 14.71 15.53 2.50
CA GLU A 97 13.47 15.83 1.79
C GLU A 97 12.41 14.72 1.88
N GLY A 98 12.71 13.58 2.51
CA GLY A 98 11.80 12.45 2.50
C GLY A 98 12.31 11.17 3.17
N ILE A 99 11.56 10.10 2.97
CA ILE A 99 11.96 8.73 3.35
C ILE A 99 11.79 7.82 2.13
N LEU A 100 12.79 6.99 1.87
CA LEU A 100 12.70 5.83 0.98
C LEU A 100 12.53 4.57 1.83
N LEU A 101 11.51 3.79 1.52
CA LEU A 101 11.27 2.47 2.11
C LEU A 101 11.08 1.45 1.00
N VAL A 102 11.93 0.42 0.96
CA VAL A 102 11.86 -0.65 -0.02
C VAL A 102 11.49 -1.94 0.67
N ALA A 103 10.30 -2.46 0.37
CA ALA A 103 9.79 -3.73 0.90
C ALA A 103 9.79 -4.81 -0.19
N ARG A 104 9.97 -6.06 0.23
CA ARG A 104 9.79 -7.25 -0.61
C ARG A 104 8.63 -8.09 -0.14
N HIS A 105 7.97 -8.74 -1.09
CA HIS A 105 6.81 -9.58 -0.82
C HIS A 105 6.79 -10.81 -1.71
N VAL A 106 6.06 -11.82 -1.24
CA VAL A 106 5.69 -12.99 -2.04
C VAL A 106 4.17 -13.09 -2.12
N TRP A 107 3.66 -13.33 -3.32
CA TRP A 107 2.25 -13.55 -3.56
C TRP A 107 1.99 -15.05 -3.58
N LEU A 108 1.05 -15.48 -2.75
CA LEU A 108 0.77 -16.87 -2.45
C LEU A 108 -0.60 -17.27 -3.00
N THR A 109 -0.70 -18.48 -3.54
CA THR A 109 -1.98 -19.10 -3.92
C THR A 109 -2.88 -19.26 -2.70
N THR A 110 -4.12 -19.65 -2.97
CA THR A 110 -5.11 -20.05 -1.95
C THR A 110 -4.65 -21.27 -1.12
N ALA A 111 -3.70 -22.06 -1.65
CA ALA A 111 -3.05 -23.18 -0.97
C ALA A 111 -1.73 -22.80 -0.25
N GLY A 112 -1.31 -21.53 -0.32
CA GLY A 112 -0.09 -21.03 0.30
C GLY A 112 1.18 -21.21 -0.54
N GLU A 113 1.06 -21.56 -1.82
CA GLU A 113 2.20 -21.77 -2.73
C GLU A 113 2.65 -20.45 -3.37
N PRO A 114 3.97 -20.19 -3.55
CA PRO A 114 4.45 -18.98 -4.21
C PRO A 114 4.09 -18.89 -5.70
N ILE A 115 3.59 -17.72 -6.13
CA ILE A 115 3.26 -17.42 -7.54
C ILE A 115 4.28 -16.44 -8.14
N LEU A 116 4.41 -15.27 -7.50
CA LEU A 116 5.29 -14.18 -7.91
C LEU A 116 5.89 -13.51 -6.67
N GLN A 117 6.96 -12.77 -6.88
CA GLN A 117 7.50 -11.84 -5.89
C GLN A 117 7.32 -10.41 -6.38
N ASP A 118 7.25 -9.49 -5.42
CA ASP A 118 7.26 -8.08 -5.71
C ASP A 118 8.32 -7.32 -4.89
N ARG A 119 8.67 -6.15 -5.41
CA ARG A 119 9.41 -5.11 -4.70
C ARG A 119 8.64 -3.81 -4.84
N GLN A 120 8.36 -3.21 -3.69
CA GLN A 120 7.65 -1.95 -3.56
C GLN A 120 8.60 -0.91 -2.96
N ALA A 121 8.99 0.08 -3.76
CA ALA A 121 9.76 1.23 -3.28
C ALA A 121 8.81 2.41 -3.06
N PHE A 122 8.63 2.78 -1.80
CA PHE A 122 7.83 3.92 -1.37
C PHE A 122 8.75 5.12 -1.12
N ARG A 123 8.45 6.25 -1.78
CA ARG A 123 9.08 7.54 -1.47
C ARG A 123 8.05 8.46 -0.85
N PHE A 124 8.27 8.82 0.40
CA PHE A 124 7.45 9.76 1.15
C PHE A 124 8.10 11.13 1.09
N PHE A 125 7.35 12.15 0.66
CA PHE A 125 7.88 13.50 0.52
C PHE A 125 6.82 14.56 0.81
N ALA A 126 7.27 15.78 1.09
CA ALA A 126 6.42 16.94 1.28
C ALA A 126 7.06 18.16 0.60
N ARG A 127 6.29 18.85 -0.25
CA ARG A 127 6.76 20.01 -1.02
C ARG A 127 5.61 21.01 -1.18
N GLU A 128 5.88 22.29 -0.96
CA GLU A 128 4.90 23.38 -1.17
C GLU A 128 3.55 23.17 -0.45
N GLY A 129 3.58 22.69 0.79
CA GLY A 129 2.37 22.40 1.57
C GLY A 129 1.59 21.16 1.11
N LYS A 130 2.09 20.42 0.12
CA LYS A 130 1.54 19.15 -0.34
C LYS A 130 2.34 17.99 0.23
N ARG A 131 1.69 16.83 0.34
CA ARG A 131 2.29 15.55 0.75
C ARG A 131 2.15 14.57 -0.41
N GLY A 132 3.17 13.76 -0.64
CA GLY A 132 3.22 12.79 -1.73
C GLY A 132 3.76 11.44 -1.30
N ILE A 133 3.23 10.40 -1.94
CA ILE A 133 3.72 9.03 -1.87
C ILE A 133 3.93 8.59 -3.30
N ASP A 134 5.18 8.38 -3.69
CA ASP A 134 5.53 7.74 -4.95
C ASP A 134 5.77 6.25 -4.68
N ILE A 135 5.25 5.39 -5.54
CA ILE A 135 5.27 3.93 -5.39
C ILE A 135 5.76 3.32 -6.69
N GLU A 136 6.95 2.75 -6.65
CA GLU A 136 7.49 1.93 -7.73
C GLU A 136 7.25 0.46 -7.40
N LEU A 137 6.42 -0.20 -8.20
CA LEU A 137 6.12 -1.63 -8.09
C LEU A 137 6.86 -2.40 -9.19
N ARG A 138 7.67 -3.39 -8.78
CA ARG A 138 8.27 -4.37 -9.69
C ARG A 138 7.76 -5.75 -9.32
N LEU A 139 7.39 -6.52 -10.34
CA LEU A 139 6.83 -7.88 -10.21
C LEU A 139 7.69 -8.84 -11.02
N TRP A 140 7.97 -10.03 -10.48
CA TRP A 140 8.61 -11.10 -11.25
C TRP A 140 8.11 -12.48 -10.80
N PRO A 141 8.01 -13.44 -11.74
CA PRO A 141 7.54 -14.79 -11.42
C PRO A 141 8.51 -15.50 -10.48
N VAL A 142 7.98 -16.32 -9.57
CA VAL A 142 8.81 -17.29 -8.82
C VAL A 142 9.15 -18.47 -9.72
N GLN A 143 8.15 -18.99 -10.43
CA GLN A 143 8.32 -20.08 -11.39
C GLN A 143 7.32 -19.94 -12.53
N GLY A 144 7.77 -20.23 -13.75
CA GLY A 144 6.92 -20.24 -14.93
C GLY A 144 6.36 -18.87 -15.30
N ALA A 145 5.36 -18.86 -16.17
CA ALA A 145 4.69 -17.64 -16.56
C ALA A 145 3.65 -17.22 -15.51
N VAL A 146 3.57 -15.91 -15.26
CA VAL A 146 2.54 -15.31 -14.41
C VAL A 146 1.60 -14.49 -15.29
N ARG A 147 0.30 -14.79 -15.17
CA ARG A 147 -0.80 -14.07 -15.80
C ARG A 147 -1.53 -13.26 -14.75
N LEU A 148 -1.48 -11.93 -14.90
CA LEU A 148 -2.42 -11.03 -14.26
C LEU A 148 -3.74 -11.07 -15.06
N GLY A 149 -4.72 -11.80 -14.54
CA GLY A 149 -6.01 -12.02 -15.18
C GLY A 149 -6.92 -10.80 -15.11
N LYS A 150 -8.02 -10.84 -15.89
CA LYS A 150 -9.06 -9.82 -15.85
C LYS A 150 -9.70 -9.75 -14.46
N THR A 151 -9.83 -8.53 -13.92
CA THR A 151 -10.44 -8.24 -12.62
C THR A 151 -10.87 -6.77 -12.57
N SER A 152 -11.81 -6.42 -11.68
CA SER A 152 -12.14 -5.03 -11.32
C SER A 152 -11.23 -4.45 -10.24
N HIS A 153 -10.28 -5.24 -9.75
CA HIS A 153 -9.47 -4.95 -8.58
C HIS A 153 -7.98 -5.12 -8.91
N ALA A 154 -7.31 -4.04 -9.29
CA ALA A 154 -5.98 -4.13 -9.87
C ALA A 154 -4.99 -3.09 -9.34
N LEU A 155 -3.79 -3.61 -9.12
CA LEU A 155 -2.55 -3.02 -8.64
C LEU A 155 -2.72 -2.11 -7.42
N LEU A 156 -2.89 -0.80 -7.61
CA LEU A 156 -2.90 0.16 -6.51
C LEU A 156 -4.32 0.40 -6.01
N GLY A 157 -4.63 -0.11 -4.82
CA GLY A 157 -5.88 0.17 -4.12
C GLY A 157 -5.78 1.42 -3.27
N VAL A 158 -6.78 2.31 -3.37
CA VAL A 158 -6.94 3.46 -2.48
C VAL A 158 -8.38 3.50 -1.96
N ARG A 159 -8.54 3.37 -0.65
CA ARG A 159 -9.81 3.53 0.06
C ARG A 159 -9.82 4.90 0.74
N VAL A 160 -10.38 5.87 0.02
CA VAL A 160 -10.52 7.25 0.51
C VAL A 160 -11.39 7.32 1.76
N ALA A 161 -11.10 8.30 2.60
CA ALA A 161 -11.91 8.66 3.76
C ALA A 161 -13.35 8.95 3.31
N GLU A 162 -14.33 8.69 4.18
CA GLU A 162 -15.74 8.82 3.84
C GLU A 162 -16.13 10.25 3.45
N SER A 163 -15.56 11.25 4.12
CA SER A 163 -15.74 12.68 3.80
C SER A 163 -15.24 13.07 2.40
N LEU A 164 -14.38 12.26 1.78
CA LEU A 164 -13.87 12.44 0.42
C LEU A 164 -14.52 11.49 -0.58
N SER A 165 -15.40 10.60 -0.12
CA SER A 165 -16.05 9.60 -0.94
C SER A 165 -17.20 10.22 -1.73
N VAL A 166 -17.15 10.09 -3.06
CA VAL A 166 -18.26 10.48 -3.94
C VAL A 166 -19.11 9.25 -4.23
N GLN A 167 -20.42 9.32 -3.96
CA GLN A 167 -21.34 8.26 -4.36
C GLN A 167 -21.74 8.46 -5.83
N ARG A 168 -21.30 7.55 -6.71
CA ARG A 168 -21.63 7.51 -8.15
C ARG A 168 -21.20 8.77 -8.92
N GLY A 169 -20.01 8.74 -9.52
CA GLY A 169 -19.48 9.83 -10.34
C GLY A 169 -17.99 10.06 -10.09
N GLY A 170 -17.54 11.28 -10.36
CA GLY A 170 -16.13 11.70 -10.24
C GLY A 170 -15.44 11.79 -11.60
N ARG A 171 -14.35 12.57 -11.65
CA ARG A 171 -13.49 12.71 -12.82
C ARG A 171 -12.13 12.13 -12.46
N ILE A 172 -11.73 11.07 -13.17
CA ILE A 172 -10.35 10.59 -13.17
C ILE A 172 -9.67 11.30 -14.34
N GLN A 173 -8.58 11.99 -14.04
CA GLN A 173 -7.75 12.68 -15.02
C GLN A 173 -6.40 11.99 -15.06
N ASN A 174 -5.84 11.84 -16.25
CA ASN A 174 -4.44 11.44 -16.39
C ASN A 174 -3.56 12.70 -16.28
N ALA A 175 -2.26 12.58 -16.58
CA ALA A 175 -1.34 13.72 -16.55
C ALA A 175 -1.70 14.85 -17.53
N GLU A 176 -2.60 14.61 -18.49
CA GLU A 176 -3.02 15.56 -19.52
C GLU A 176 -4.35 16.27 -19.18
N GLY A 177 -5.05 15.85 -18.12
CA GLY A 177 -6.31 16.45 -17.66
C GLY A 177 -7.56 15.69 -18.10
#